data_AF-A0A7V4LSA5-F1
#
_entry.id   AF-A0A7V4LSA5-F1
#
_cell.length_a   1.000
_cell.length_b   1.000
_cell.length_c   1.000
_cell.angle_alpha   90.00
_cell.angle_beta   90.00
_cell.angle_gamma   90.00
#
_symmetry.space_group_name_H-M   'P 1'
#
loop_
_entity.id
_entity.type
_entity.pdbx_description
1 polymer ?
#
loop_
_entity_poly.entity_id
_entity_poly.type
_entity_poly.pdbx_seq_one_letter_code
_entity_poly.pdbx_strand_id
1 'polypeptide(L)'
;MKELWFGVGIWVLASFATQSVLAIDITIADPHCDKVIGTNLKTAPTLPENGRVEWNAVANQTWDLESFTLSGTRLGMTGGFNYLTGMGQIGSGFYKAPMGDIFVYIGKVPYTIPDGPEDNDGPWTGSSNWDYVIAFERDTVIGPNFLNIKETSPGSGKVNYGIFSSGTYATTGGGAALNTGLPWLWTGSGTHSLQADYNSFSDSEGMHYRLFNIDLSSILAAANGQPVYLHTTMQCGNDVMWGKVSDGGLTVALLGLGLAGLGLLARRAEKT
;
A
#
# COMPACT_ATOMS: atom_id res chain seq x y z
N MET A 1 -40.24 10.48 -60.61
CA MET A 1 -38.89 9.86 -60.76
C MET A 1 -37.89 11.01 -60.77
N LYS A 2 -36.99 11.24 -59.81
CA LYS A 2 -36.36 10.41 -58.77
C LYS A 2 -36.04 11.32 -57.58
N GLU A 3 -36.33 10.89 -56.36
CA GLU A 3 -35.81 11.51 -55.14
C GLU A 3 -34.44 10.90 -54.81
N LEU A 4 -33.43 11.74 -54.60
CA LEU A 4 -32.10 11.32 -54.17
C LEU A 4 -31.98 11.59 -52.65
N TRP A 5 -32.05 10.53 -51.86
CA TRP A 5 -31.80 10.55 -50.42
C TRP A 5 -30.29 10.51 -50.17
N PHE A 6 -29.72 11.59 -49.62
CA PHE A 6 -28.36 11.59 -49.08
C PHE A 6 -28.39 11.15 -47.61
N GLY A 7 -28.09 9.87 -47.37
CA GLY A 7 -27.83 9.34 -46.04
C GLY A 7 -26.47 9.79 -45.54
N VAL A 8 -26.44 10.72 -44.58
CA VAL A 8 -25.22 11.06 -43.83
C VAL A 8 -25.05 10.02 -42.72
N GLY A 9 -24.27 8.98 -43.01
CA GLY A 9 -23.82 8.02 -42.01
C GLY A 9 -22.75 8.64 -41.13
N ILE A 10 -23.11 9.07 -39.92
CA ILE A 10 -22.16 9.49 -38.89
C ILE A 10 -21.53 8.22 -38.29
N TRP A 11 -20.33 7.87 -38.75
CA TRP A 11 -19.49 6.88 -38.11
C TRP A 11 -18.79 7.53 -36.91
N VAL A 12 -19.36 7.37 -35.71
CA VAL A 12 -18.63 7.67 -34.47
C VAL A 12 -17.67 6.51 -34.22
N LEU A 13 -16.42 6.66 -34.69
CA LEU A 13 -15.30 5.84 -34.25
C LEU A 13 -15.04 6.14 -32.76
N ALA A 14 -15.65 5.34 -31.89
CA ALA A 14 -15.29 5.30 -30.48
C ALA A 14 -13.92 4.61 -30.35
N SER A 15 -12.86 5.38 -30.52
CA SER A 15 -11.51 4.95 -30.16
C SER A 15 -11.44 4.81 -28.65
N PHE A 16 -11.64 3.59 -28.14
CA PHE A 16 -11.32 3.25 -26.77
C PHE A 16 -9.79 3.34 -26.63
N ALA A 17 -9.32 4.51 -26.19
CA ALA A 17 -7.95 4.65 -25.73
C ALA A 17 -7.79 3.71 -24.53
N THR A 18 -7.05 2.61 -24.72
CA THR A 18 -6.54 1.81 -23.62
C THR A 18 -5.59 2.69 -22.84
N GLN A 19 -6.11 3.37 -21.81
CA GLN A 19 -5.26 4.09 -20.87
C GLN A 19 -4.42 3.03 -20.17
N SER A 20 -3.11 3.03 -20.43
CA SER A 20 -2.17 2.35 -19.55
C SER A 20 -2.32 3.01 -18.19
N VAL A 21 -2.94 2.33 -17.23
CA VAL A 21 -3.09 2.87 -15.89
C VAL A 21 -1.72 2.81 -15.24
N LEU A 22 -0.98 3.91 -15.32
CA LEU A 22 0.27 4.08 -14.61
C LEU A 22 0.02 3.78 -13.13
N ALA A 23 0.91 3.00 -12.53
CA ALA A 23 0.86 2.77 -11.09
C ALA A 23 1.09 4.12 -10.40
N ILE A 24 0.13 4.56 -9.60
CA ILE A 24 0.27 5.75 -8.76
C ILE A 24 0.77 5.33 -7.39
N ASP A 25 1.62 6.15 -6.81
CA ASP A 25 1.94 6.03 -5.39
C ASP A 25 0.74 6.47 -4.54
N ILE A 26 0.35 5.63 -3.59
CA ILE A 26 -0.71 5.92 -2.64
C ILE A 26 -0.20 5.95 -1.19
N THR A 27 1.12 5.86 -1.00
CA THR A 27 1.77 5.92 0.31
C THR A 27 1.49 7.27 0.94
N ILE A 28 1.10 7.27 2.21
CA ILE A 28 0.95 8.50 2.97
C ILE A 28 2.32 8.82 3.52
N ALA A 29 2.95 9.88 3.00
CA ALA A 29 4.25 10.33 3.48
C ALA A 29 4.15 10.72 4.96
N ASP A 30 5.10 10.27 5.77
CA ASP A 30 5.24 10.75 7.13
C ASP A 30 6.04 12.06 7.15
N PRO A 31 5.56 13.10 7.86
CA PRO A 31 6.33 14.32 8.01
C PRO A 31 7.60 14.20 8.89
N HIS A 32 7.90 13.07 9.55
CA HIS A 32 8.96 12.97 10.57
C HIS A 32 9.91 11.77 10.40
N CYS A 33 10.91 11.93 9.54
CA CYS A 33 11.94 10.93 9.23
C CYS A 33 13.21 11.00 10.12
N ASP A 34 13.11 11.41 11.38
CA ASP A 34 14.27 11.82 12.19
C ASP A 34 14.75 10.81 13.25
N LYS A 35 14.20 9.59 13.29
CA LYS A 35 14.60 8.54 14.24
C LYS A 35 15.81 7.71 13.80
N VAL A 36 16.77 7.54 14.71
CA VAL A 36 18.01 6.77 14.55
C VAL A 36 18.09 5.69 15.63
N ILE A 37 18.50 4.45 15.29
CA ILE A 37 18.79 3.41 16.30
C ILE A 37 20.05 3.76 17.10
N GLY A 38 19.91 3.83 18.43
CA GLY A 38 21.01 3.92 19.39
C GLY A 38 21.18 5.29 20.06
N THR A 39 22.04 5.35 21.09
CA THR A 39 22.25 6.55 21.94
C THR A 39 23.04 7.69 21.28
N ASN A 40 23.41 7.58 20.01
CA ASN A 40 24.17 8.61 19.29
C ASN A 40 23.24 9.54 18.53
N LEU A 41 22.78 10.54 19.29
CA LEU A 41 21.99 11.68 18.87
C LEU A 41 22.70 12.52 17.77
N LYS A 42 21.91 13.06 16.82
CA LYS A 42 22.13 14.30 16.04
C LYS A 42 22.84 14.27 14.68
N THR A 43 22.66 13.24 13.87
CA THR A 43 22.78 13.44 12.41
C THR A 43 21.60 12.79 11.72
N ALA A 44 20.59 13.60 11.40
CA ALA A 44 19.59 13.23 10.40
C ALA A 44 20.33 12.76 9.13
N PRO A 45 19.82 11.74 8.41
CA PRO A 45 20.48 11.22 7.22
C PRO A 45 20.80 12.35 6.23
N THR A 46 22.04 12.39 5.73
CA THR A 46 22.45 13.33 4.67
C THR A 46 22.11 12.85 3.27
N LEU A 47 21.50 11.67 3.15
CA LEU A 47 20.98 11.11 1.91
C LEU A 47 19.47 10.96 2.07
N PRO A 48 18.68 11.36 1.05
CA PRO A 48 17.25 11.15 1.10
C PRO A 48 17.00 9.64 1.10
N GLU A 49 16.54 9.10 2.24
CA GLU A 49 15.32 8.29 2.15
C GLU A 49 14.38 9.06 1.22
N ASN A 50 13.95 8.40 0.18
CA ASN A 50 13.24 8.88 -1.01
C ASN A 50 11.83 9.48 -0.70
N GLY A 51 11.65 10.08 0.48
CA GLY A 51 10.52 10.91 0.89
C GLY A 51 9.34 10.13 1.44
N ARG A 52 9.55 8.88 1.90
CA ARG A 52 8.47 7.94 2.26
C ARG A 52 8.74 7.10 3.51
N VAL A 53 9.53 7.66 4.40
CA VAL A 53 9.76 7.08 5.73
C VAL A 53 8.46 7.15 6.50
N GLU A 54 8.21 6.18 7.37
CA GLU A 54 7.03 6.12 8.22
C GLU A 54 7.38 6.58 9.63
N TRP A 55 6.40 7.12 10.38
CA TRP A 55 6.66 7.56 11.76
C TRP A 55 7.13 6.37 12.60
N ASN A 56 8.27 6.51 13.27
CA ASN A 56 9.02 5.46 13.98
C ASN A 56 9.78 4.44 13.12
N ALA A 57 9.77 4.57 11.79
CA ALA A 57 10.75 3.91 10.95
C ALA A 57 12.14 4.40 11.34
N VAL A 58 13.06 3.45 11.50
CA VAL A 58 14.45 3.79 11.75
C VAL A 58 15.05 4.14 10.41
N ALA A 59 15.40 5.42 10.28
CA ALA A 59 16.01 5.93 9.07
C ALA A 59 17.33 5.18 8.74
N ASN A 60 17.66 5.13 7.45
CA ASN A 60 18.92 4.56 6.93
C ASN A 60 19.08 3.05 7.22
N GLN A 61 18.00 2.30 7.09
CA GLN A 61 18.01 0.85 7.08
C GLN A 61 17.77 0.33 5.67
N THR A 62 18.56 -0.64 5.22
CA THR A 62 18.38 -1.28 3.90
C THR A 62 17.18 -2.24 3.85
N TRP A 63 16.30 -2.21 4.84
CA TRP A 63 15.25 -3.22 5.04
C TRP A 63 13.92 -2.58 5.47
N ASP A 64 13.62 -1.44 4.88
CA ASP A 64 12.43 -0.63 5.12
C ASP A 64 11.22 -1.04 4.24
N LEU A 65 10.02 -0.62 4.63
CA LEU A 65 8.84 -0.52 3.79
C LEU A 65 8.89 0.81 3.06
N GLU A 66 8.64 0.79 1.75
CA GLU A 66 8.92 1.96 0.91
C GLU A 66 7.68 2.54 0.26
N SER A 67 6.76 1.68 -0.18
CA SER A 67 5.59 2.17 -0.90
C SER A 67 4.43 1.22 -1.02
N PHE A 68 3.24 1.80 -1.00
CA PHE A 68 2.06 1.27 -1.66
C PHE A 68 1.85 1.92 -3.03
N THR A 69 1.61 1.11 -4.04
CA THR A 69 1.29 1.55 -5.41
C THR A 69 -0.05 1.00 -5.86
N LEU A 70 -0.79 1.76 -6.66
CA LEU A 70 -2.09 1.37 -7.19
C LEU A 70 -2.10 1.51 -8.72
N SER A 71 -2.36 0.41 -9.44
CA SER A 71 -2.62 0.42 -10.88
C SER A 71 -4.03 -0.11 -11.14
N GLY A 72 -4.95 0.80 -11.44
CA GLY A 72 -6.39 0.47 -11.50
C GLY A 72 -6.89 0.06 -10.12
N THR A 73 -7.33 -1.20 -9.98
CA THR A 73 -7.71 -1.79 -8.68
C THR A 73 -6.63 -2.70 -8.10
N ARG A 74 -5.44 -2.74 -8.71
CA ARG A 74 -4.35 -3.62 -8.31
C ARG A 74 -3.39 -2.90 -7.39
N LEU A 75 -3.32 -3.37 -6.15
CA LEU A 75 -2.37 -2.91 -5.16
C LEU A 75 -1.02 -3.61 -5.35
N GLY A 76 0.04 -2.83 -5.16
CA GLY A 76 1.40 -3.32 -4.96
C GLY A 76 2.03 -2.69 -3.73
N MET A 77 3.00 -3.40 -3.17
CA MET A 77 3.78 -3.04 -2.01
C MET A 77 5.24 -3.33 -2.30
N THR A 78 6.13 -2.40 -1.96
CA THR A 78 7.58 -2.51 -2.15
C THR A 78 8.31 -2.20 -0.84
N GLY A 79 9.45 -2.86 -0.62
CA GLY A 79 10.33 -2.62 0.51
C GLY A 79 11.72 -3.26 0.30
N GLY A 80 12.70 -2.83 1.10
CA GLY A 80 14.09 -3.27 1.04
C GLY A 80 14.37 -4.68 1.59
N PHE A 81 13.35 -5.39 2.10
CA PHE A 81 13.53 -6.72 2.70
C PHE A 81 12.66 -7.81 2.08
N ASN A 82 13.14 -9.04 2.18
CA ASN A 82 12.47 -10.19 1.58
C ASN A 82 11.26 -10.62 2.41
N TYR A 83 10.05 -10.43 1.88
CA TYR A 83 8.80 -10.73 2.58
C TYR A 83 8.61 -12.23 2.90
N LEU A 84 9.24 -13.11 2.11
CA LEU A 84 9.16 -14.56 2.30
C LEU A 84 10.09 -15.06 3.39
N THR A 85 11.21 -14.38 3.63
CA THR A 85 12.16 -14.77 4.68
C THR A 85 12.03 -13.92 5.93
N GLY A 86 11.44 -12.72 5.82
CA GLY A 86 11.40 -11.72 6.87
C GLY A 86 12.80 -11.24 7.27
N MET A 87 13.81 -11.45 6.43
CA MET A 87 15.20 -11.12 6.74
C MET A 87 15.56 -9.73 6.21
N GLY A 88 15.94 -8.85 7.15
CA GLY A 88 16.67 -7.61 6.87
C GLY A 88 18.14 -7.76 7.27
N GLN A 89 19.03 -7.05 6.58
CA GLN A 89 20.45 -7.01 6.92
C GLN A 89 20.71 -5.87 7.91
N ILE A 90 21.34 -6.16 9.05
CA ILE A 90 21.81 -5.15 10.02
C ILE A 90 23.32 -5.32 10.19
N GLY A 91 24.10 -4.45 9.54
CA GLY A 91 25.56 -4.56 9.52
C GLY A 91 26.02 -5.89 8.91
N SER A 92 26.75 -6.69 9.69
CA SER A 92 27.19 -8.04 9.31
C SER A 92 26.21 -9.17 9.71
N GLY A 93 25.11 -8.83 10.41
CA GLY A 93 24.11 -9.79 10.89
C GLY A 93 22.81 -9.74 10.10
N PHE A 94 21.98 -10.77 10.30
CA PHE A 94 20.61 -10.82 9.80
C PHE A 94 19.64 -10.69 10.97
N TYR A 95 18.68 -9.78 10.83
CA TYR A 95 17.54 -9.68 11.74
C TYR A 95 16.30 -10.22 11.05
N LYS A 96 15.53 -11.02 11.79
CA LYS A 96 14.34 -11.66 11.25
C LYS A 96 13.09 -11.07 11.91
N ALA A 97 12.34 -10.29 11.12
CA ALA A 97 11.04 -9.77 11.46
C ALA A 97 10.10 -10.03 10.27
N PRO A 98 9.18 -11.01 10.39
CA PRO A 98 8.24 -11.31 9.32
C PRO A 98 7.34 -10.12 8.98
N MET A 99 7.02 -10.00 7.69
CA MET A 99 6.07 -9.01 7.20
C MET A 99 4.65 -9.31 7.70
N GLY A 100 3.88 -8.29 8.02
CA GLY A 100 2.47 -8.38 8.42
C GLY A 100 1.49 -8.61 7.28
N ASP A 101 0.20 -8.66 7.63
CA ASP A 101 -0.93 -8.59 6.71
C ASP A 101 -1.33 -7.13 6.47
N ILE A 102 -2.12 -6.87 5.42
CA ILE A 102 -2.59 -5.51 5.13
C ILE A 102 -3.98 -5.31 5.72
N PHE A 103 -4.08 -4.48 6.75
CA PHE A 103 -5.34 -4.08 7.37
C PHE A 103 -5.94 -2.88 6.64
N VAL A 104 -7.27 -2.88 6.50
CA VAL A 104 -7.99 -1.97 5.61
C VAL A 104 -9.09 -1.27 6.39
N TYR A 105 -9.19 0.05 6.20
CA TYR A 105 -10.15 0.91 6.87
C TYR A 105 -10.89 1.78 5.85
N ILE A 106 -12.22 1.85 5.96
CA ILE A 106 -13.09 2.54 5.00
C ILE A 106 -13.69 3.78 5.66
N GLY A 107 -13.57 4.92 4.99
CA GLY A 107 -14.26 6.17 5.35
C GLY A 107 -13.74 6.86 6.61
N LYS A 108 -12.86 6.22 7.38
CA LYS A 108 -12.27 6.79 8.60
C LYS A 108 -10.74 6.72 8.52
N VAL A 109 -10.09 7.84 8.84
CA VAL A 109 -8.65 7.89 9.10
C VAL A 109 -8.38 7.02 10.34
N PRO A 110 -7.65 5.90 10.20
CA PRO A 110 -7.54 4.87 11.25
C PRO A 110 -6.46 5.17 12.29
N TYR A 111 -6.01 6.41 12.31
CA TYR A 111 -4.78 6.84 12.93
C TYR A 111 -4.95 8.30 13.37
N THR A 112 -4.17 8.75 14.35
CA THR A 112 -4.07 10.17 14.74
C THR A 112 -2.62 10.61 14.64
N ILE A 113 -2.35 11.67 13.87
CA ILE A 113 -1.05 12.37 13.94
C ILE A 113 -1.10 13.21 15.21
N PRO A 114 -0.26 12.96 16.23
CA PRO A 114 -0.19 13.86 17.36
C PRO A 114 0.35 15.21 16.92
N ASP A 115 -0.31 16.30 17.29
CA ASP A 115 0.23 17.65 17.10
C ASP A 115 1.31 17.91 18.17
N GLY A 116 2.60 17.93 17.79
CA GLY A 116 3.66 18.41 18.69
C GLY A 116 5.10 18.02 18.31
N PRO A 117 6.12 18.79 18.75
CA PRO A 117 7.54 18.54 18.47
C PRO A 117 8.20 17.49 19.39
N GLU A 118 7.48 16.93 20.36
CA GLU A 118 8.05 16.05 21.41
C GLU A 118 7.49 14.63 21.39
N ASP A 119 6.55 14.29 20.51
CA ASP A 119 5.83 13.02 20.60
C ASP A 119 6.51 11.87 19.86
N ASN A 120 7.80 11.67 20.16
CA ASN A 120 8.58 10.55 19.65
C ASN A 120 8.00 9.19 20.08
N ASP A 121 7.11 9.11 21.07
CA ASP A 121 6.66 7.84 21.65
C ASP A 121 5.13 7.64 21.59
N GLY A 122 4.43 8.48 20.83
CA GLY A 122 2.97 8.45 20.70
C GLY A 122 2.50 7.36 19.75
N PRO A 123 1.61 6.44 20.19
CA PRO A 123 1.04 5.46 19.27
C PRO A 123 0.13 6.20 18.31
N TRP A 124 0.40 6.07 17.01
CA TRP A 124 -0.69 5.79 16.11
C TRP A 124 -1.35 4.54 16.70
N THR A 125 -2.38 4.69 17.53
CA THR A 125 -3.23 3.57 17.89
C THR A 125 -3.93 3.22 16.61
N GLY A 126 -3.27 2.38 15.78
CA GLY A 126 -3.91 1.77 14.64
C GLY A 126 -5.21 1.21 15.18
N SER A 127 -6.32 1.70 14.63
CA SER A 127 -7.63 1.32 15.10
C SER A 127 -7.68 -0.21 15.17
N SER A 128 -7.98 -0.76 16.35
CA SER A 128 -8.26 -2.20 16.48
C SER A 128 -9.45 -2.63 15.63
N ASN A 129 -10.26 -1.65 15.22
CA ASN A 129 -11.40 -1.81 14.34
C ASN A 129 -10.96 -1.51 12.90
N TRP A 130 -10.74 -2.57 12.14
CA TRP A 130 -10.53 -2.58 10.70
C TRP A 130 -11.80 -3.12 10.00
N ASP A 131 -12.00 -2.76 8.74
CA ASP A 131 -13.14 -3.21 7.94
C ASP A 131 -12.81 -4.48 7.16
N TYR A 132 -11.59 -4.56 6.64
CA TYR A 132 -11.06 -5.75 5.98
C TYR A 132 -9.60 -6.01 6.37
N VAL A 133 -9.16 -7.23 6.14
CA VAL A 133 -7.74 -7.60 6.13
C VAL A 133 -7.44 -8.44 4.90
N ILE A 134 -6.35 -8.10 4.22
CA ILE A 134 -5.75 -8.89 3.16
C ILE A 134 -4.71 -9.76 3.85
N ALA A 135 -5.13 -10.97 4.23
CA ALA A 135 -4.27 -11.90 4.95
C ALA A 135 -3.50 -12.78 3.97
N PHE A 136 -2.20 -12.94 4.18
CA PHE A 136 -1.34 -13.78 3.38
C PHE A 136 -1.25 -15.19 3.95
N GLU A 137 -1.18 -16.20 3.08
CA GLU A 137 -0.89 -17.56 3.51
C GLU A 137 0.50 -17.60 4.17
N ARG A 138 0.59 -18.19 5.37
CA ARG A 138 1.80 -18.20 6.20
C ARG A 138 2.53 -19.54 6.16
N ASP A 139 3.85 -19.49 6.24
CA ASP A 139 4.66 -20.68 6.50
C ASP A 139 4.67 -20.96 8.00
N THR A 140 4.04 -22.08 8.39
CA THR A 140 3.97 -22.53 9.78
C THR A 140 5.10 -23.50 10.15
N VAL A 141 5.90 -23.94 9.17
CA VAL A 141 6.96 -24.93 9.36
C VAL A 141 8.17 -24.33 10.10
N ILE A 142 8.39 -23.02 9.97
CA ILE A 142 9.56 -22.33 10.56
C ILE A 142 9.37 -22.03 12.08
N GLY A 143 8.25 -22.47 12.66
CA GLY A 143 7.92 -22.34 14.07
C GLY A 143 6.96 -21.18 14.37
N PRO A 144 6.34 -21.17 15.58
CA PRO A 144 5.24 -20.26 15.91
C PRO A 144 5.64 -18.77 15.93
N ASN A 145 6.94 -18.48 15.99
CA ASN A 145 7.47 -17.12 16.08
C ASN A 145 7.90 -16.54 14.73
N PHE A 146 7.83 -17.31 13.64
CA PHE A 146 8.35 -16.92 12.33
C PHE A 146 7.33 -17.19 11.22
N LEU A 147 6.20 -16.49 11.29
CA LEU A 147 5.07 -16.63 10.37
C LEU A 147 5.29 -15.80 9.10
N ASN A 148 6.30 -16.18 8.32
CA ASN A 148 6.61 -15.54 7.06
C ASN A 148 5.51 -15.75 6.03
N ILE A 149 5.42 -14.84 5.05
CA ILE A 149 4.59 -15.05 3.86
C ILE A 149 5.11 -16.25 3.09
N LYS A 150 4.19 -17.11 2.65
CA LYS A 150 4.51 -18.35 1.94
C LYS A 150 4.24 -18.21 0.44
N GLU A 151 5.18 -18.67 -0.38
CA GLU A 151 4.91 -18.87 -1.80
C GLU A 151 3.98 -20.08 -2.03
N THR A 152 3.15 -19.98 -3.06
CA THR A 152 2.24 -21.06 -3.49
C THR A 152 3.01 -22.35 -3.76
N SER A 153 4.17 -22.20 -4.42
CA SER A 153 5.20 -23.23 -4.53
C SER A 153 6.58 -22.56 -4.58
N PRO A 154 7.66 -23.22 -4.11
CA PRO A 154 8.99 -22.62 -4.11
C PRO A 154 9.42 -22.12 -5.49
N GLY A 155 9.80 -20.84 -5.58
CA GLY A 155 10.26 -20.19 -6.80
C GLY A 155 9.16 -19.83 -7.80
N SER A 156 7.89 -19.90 -7.40
CA SER A 156 6.77 -19.52 -8.28
C SER A 156 6.66 -18.02 -8.50
N GLY A 157 7.19 -17.19 -7.59
CA GLY A 157 6.91 -15.76 -7.59
C GLY A 157 5.42 -15.47 -7.36
N LYS A 158 4.69 -16.39 -6.69
CA LYS A 158 3.26 -16.27 -6.42
C LYS A 158 2.97 -16.51 -4.94
N VAL A 159 2.20 -15.62 -4.35
CA VAL A 159 1.76 -15.70 -2.95
C VAL A 159 0.25 -15.80 -2.90
N ASN A 160 -0.27 -16.72 -2.08
CA ASN A 160 -1.70 -16.82 -1.83
C ASN A 160 -2.14 -15.81 -0.77
N TYR A 161 -3.32 -15.23 -0.94
CA TYR A 161 -3.95 -14.37 0.05
C TYR A 161 -5.47 -14.56 0.08
N GLY A 162 -6.11 -14.05 1.14
CA GLY A 162 -7.56 -13.95 1.28
C GLY A 162 -7.95 -12.56 1.77
N ILE A 163 -9.20 -12.17 1.52
CA ILE A 163 -9.78 -10.92 2.01
C ILE A 163 -10.87 -11.28 3.01
N PHE A 164 -10.72 -10.81 4.24
CA PHE A 164 -11.62 -11.13 5.35
C PHE A 164 -12.15 -9.86 5.99
N SER A 165 -13.42 -9.85 6.39
CA SER A 165 -14.06 -8.71 7.08
C SER A 165 -14.22 -8.92 8.59
N SER A 166 -13.67 -10.02 9.12
CA SER A 166 -13.71 -10.33 10.55
C SER A 166 -12.60 -11.32 10.93
N GLY A 167 -12.30 -11.38 12.22
CA GLY A 167 -11.37 -12.33 12.80
C GLY A 167 -10.55 -11.74 13.93
N THR A 168 -9.71 -12.57 14.53
CA THR A 168 -8.72 -12.15 15.51
C THR A 168 -7.43 -11.72 14.82
N TYR A 169 -6.64 -10.90 15.51
CA TYR A 169 -5.33 -10.50 15.03
C TYR A 169 -4.33 -10.50 16.19
N ALA A 170 -3.06 -10.73 15.86
CA ALA A 170 -1.93 -10.47 16.74
C ALA A 170 -1.40 -9.07 16.49
N THR A 171 -0.94 -8.43 17.56
CA THR A 171 -0.31 -7.12 17.49
C THR A 171 1.21 -7.24 17.40
N THR A 172 1.87 -6.19 16.92
CA THR A 172 3.32 -6.01 17.11
C THR A 172 3.66 -6.07 18.60
N GLY A 173 4.83 -6.64 18.94
CA GLY A 173 5.24 -6.82 20.34
C GLY A 173 6.53 -7.63 20.52
N GLY A 174 7.01 -7.68 21.76
CA GLY A 174 8.29 -8.29 22.16
C GLY A 174 9.21 -7.31 22.89
N GLY A 175 10.26 -7.80 23.54
CA GLY A 175 11.16 -6.97 24.37
C GLY A 175 12.00 -5.93 23.61
N ALA A 176 11.98 -5.94 22.27
CA ALA A 176 12.74 -5.04 21.40
C ALA A 176 11.86 -4.42 20.30
N ALA A 177 10.53 -4.48 20.42
CA ALA A 177 9.63 -3.87 19.46
C ALA A 177 9.66 -2.34 19.60
N LEU A 178 9.80 -1.63 18.49
CA LEU A 178 9.84 -0.16 18.48
C LEU A 178 8.44 0.43 18.61
N ASN A 179 7.47 -0.16 17.91
CA ASN A 179 6.05 0.09 18.10
C ASN A 179 5.35 -1.17 18.62
N THR A 180 4.58 -1.04 19.70
CA THR A 180 3.79 -2.14 20.27
C THR A 180 2.29 -1.90 20.10
N GLY A 181 1.52 -2.98 19.96
CA GLY A 181 0.06 -2.90 19.93
C GLY A 181 -0.57 -2.63 18.55
N LEU A 182 0.23 -2.51 17.48
CA LEU A 182 -0.29 -2.32 16.12
C LEU A 182 -0.79 -3.65 15.54
N PRO A 183 -1.94 -3.71 14.83
CA PRO A 183 -2.33 -4.90 14.09
C PRO A 183 -1.21 -5.33 13.13
N TRP A 184 -0.80 -6.59 13.21
CA TRP A 184 0.30 -7.14 12.41
C TRP A 184 -0.11 -8.38 11.64
N LEU A 185 -0.75 -9.35 12.29
CA LEU A 185 -1.06 -10.64 11.71
C LEU A 185 -2.51 -11.02 11.99
N TRP A 186 -3.27 -11.35 10.96
CA TRP A 186 -4.58 -11.96 11.12
C TRP A 186 -4.43 -13.43 11.53
N THR A 187 -5.12 -13.82 12.60
CA THR A 187 -5.04 -15.16 13.20
C THR A 187 -6.35 -15.94 13.07
N GLY A 188 -7.30 -15.41 12.27
CA GLY A 188 -8.53 -16.11 11.95
C GLY A 188 -8.33 -17.34 11.06
N SER A 189 -9.42 -18.06 10.83
CA SER A 189 -9.45 -19.20 9.92
C SER A 189 -10.16 -18.82 8.63
N GLY A 190 -9.56 -19.12 7.48
CA GLY A 190 -10.16 -18.84 6.17
C GLY A 190 -9.34 -19.39 5.01
N THR A 191 -9.96 -19.43 3.83
CA THR A 191 -9.33 -19.92 2.60
C THR A 191 -8.60 -18.78 1.90
N HIS A 192 -7.32 -18.99 1.59
CA HIS A 192 -6.48 -18.06 0.83
C HIS A 192 -6.52 -18.45 -0.66
N SER A 193 -7.62 -18.11 -1.35
CA SER A 193 -7.86 -18.54 -2.74
C SER A 193 -7.42 -17.55 -3.82
N LEU A 194 -6.97 -16.35 -3.42
CA LEU A 194 -6.50 -15.32 -4.35
C LEU A 194 -4.97 -15.36 -4.47
N GLN A 195 -4.42 -14.84 -5.56
CA GLN A 195 -2.98 -14.84 -5.82
C GLN A 195 -2.45 -13.45 -6.12
N ALA A 196 -1.31 -13.13 -5.53
CA ALA A 196 -0.50 -11.96 -5.81
C ALA A 196 0.82 -12.41 -6.44
N ASP A 197 1.43 -11.51 -7.22
CA ASP A 197 2.77 -11.67 -7.75
C ASP A 197 3.80 -11.23 -6.72
N TYR A 198 4.93 -11.93 -6.70
CA TYR A 198 6.09 -11.62 -5.88
C TYR A 198 7.36 -11.67 -6.72
N ASN A 199 8.18 -10.63 -6.64
CA ASN A 199 9.51 -10.61 -7.24
C ASN A 199 10.48 -9.73 -6.46
N SER A 200 11.72 -9.71 -6.93
CA SER A 200 12.74 -8.75 -6.48
C SER A 200 13.38 -8.04 -7.68
N PHE A 201 13.85 -6.82 -7.47
CA PHE A 201 14.55 -6.02 -8.48
C PHE A 201 15.61 -5.14 -7.83
N SER A 202 16.72 -4.90 -8.52
CA SER A 202 17.80 -4.04 -8.01
C SER A 202 17.88 -2.75 -8.80
N ASP A 203 18.17 -1.65 -8.11
CA ASP A 203 18.47 -0.35 -8.70
C ASP A 203 19.67 0.32 -8.00
N SER A 204 19.80 1.64 -8.16
CA SER A 204 20.88 2.41 -7.53
C SER A 204 20.76 2.52 -6.01
N GLU A 205 19.59 2.21 -5.44
CA GLU A 205 19.28 2.34 -4.02
C GLU A 205 19.43 1.01 -3.29
N GLY A 206 19.26 -0.12 -4.00
CA GLY A 206 19.59 -1.42 -3.45
C GLY A 206 18.80 -2.57 -4.06
N MET A 207 18.55 -3.59 -3.23
CA MET A 207 17.73 -4.74 -3.57
C MET A 207 16.34 -4.54 -2.99
N HIS A 208 15.33 -4.54 -3.86
CA HIS A 208 13.93 -4.35 -3.51
C HIS A 208 13.14 -5.62 -3.67
N TYR A 209 12.12 -5.79 -2.85
CA TYR A 209 11.17 -6.88 -2.92
C TYR A 209 9.78 -6.31 -3.07
N ARG A 210 9.01 -6.91 -3.98
CA ARG A 210 7.71 -6.38 -4.35
C ARG A 210 6.67 -7.47 -4.34
N LEU A 211 5.55 -7.17 -3.70
CA LEU A 211 4.31 -7.92 -3.77
C LEU A 211 3.29 -7.09 -4.56
N PHE A 212 2.70 -7.60 -5.63
CA PHE A 212 1.83 -6.81 -6.50
C PHE A 212 0.69 -7.62 -7.11
N ASN A 213 -0.18 -6.94 -7.85
CA ASN A 213 -1.42 -7.49 -8.41
C ASN A 213 -2.46 -7.98 -7.38
N ILE A 214 -2.37 -7.49 -6.14
CA ILE A 214 -3.39 -7.72 -5.11
C ILE A 214 -4.68 -7.02 -5.54
N ASP A 215 -5.79 -7.75 -5.59
CA ASP A 215 -7.06 -7.25 -6.12
C ASP A 215 -7.86 -6.52 -5.03
N LEU A 216 -7.97 -5.19 -5.15
CA LEU A 216 -8.79 -4.38 -4.25
C LEU A 216 -10.23 -4.19 -4.75
N SER A 217 -10.63 -4.78 -5.89
CA SER A 217 -11.94 -4.48 -6.51
C SER A 217 -13.13 -4.71 -5.57
N SER A 218 -13.13 -5.77 -4.77
CA SER A 218 -14.19 -6.05 -3.81
C SER A 218 -14.24 -5.03 -2.66
N ILE A 219 -13.08 -4.62 -2.15
CA ILE A 219 -12.94 -3.61 -1.09
C ILE A 219 -13.39 -2.24 -1.62
N LEU A 220 -12.94 -1.84 -2.81
CA LEU A 220 -13.29 -0.56 -3.41
C LEU A 220 -14.78 -0.47 -3.76
N ALA A 221 -15.37 -1.58 -4.22
CA ALA A 221 -16.81 -1.65 -4.42
C ALA A 221 -17.58 -1.50 -3.10
N ALA A 222 -17.14 -2.18 -2.03
CA ALA A 222 -17.73 -2.07 -0.70
C ALA A 222 -17.56 -0.67 -0.09
N ALA A 223 -16.47 0.02 -0.40
CA ALA A 223 -16.21 1.38 0.06
C ALA A 223 -17.20 2.41 -0.52
N ASN A 224 -17.82 2.11 -1.68
CA ASN A 224 -18.86 2.96 -2.28
C ASN A 224 -18.45 4.45 -2.38
N GLY A 225 -17.24 4.69 -2.89
CA GLY A 225 -16.67 6.04 -3.04
C GLY A 225 -16.07 6.66 -1.78
N GLN A 226 -16.14 5.98 -0.62
CA GLN A 226 -15.39 6.37 0.57
C GLN A 226 -13.88 6.14 0.39
N PRO A 227 -13.02 6.94 1.03
CA PRO A 227 -11.58 6.69 1.02
C PRO A 227 -11.26 5.35 1.68
N VAL A 228 -10.27 4.65 1.15
CA VAL A 228 -9.76 3.40 1.72
C VAL A 228 -8.34 3.62 2.21
N TYR A 229 -8.11 3.35 3.49
CA TYR A 229 -6.81 3.40 4.14
C TYR A 229 -6.26 1.99 4.30
N LEU A 230 -4.97 1.82 4.02
CA LEU A 230 -4.23 0.57 4.10
C LEU A 230 -3.18 0.71 5.20
N HIS A 231 -2.97 -0.34 5.97
CA HIS A 231 -1.97 -0.45 7.04
C HIS A 231 -1.23 -1.75 6.91
N THR A 232 0.09 -1.72 7.04
CA THR A 232 0.87 -2.93 7.28
C THR A 232 2.10 -2.60 8.11
N THR A 233 2.67 -3.59 8.77
CA THR A 233 3.86 -3.41 9.60
C THR A 233 4.65 -4.70 9.67
N MET A 234 5.92 -4.62 10.04
CA MET A 234 6.72 -5.79 10.41
C MET A 234 6.43 -6.21 11.86
N GLN A 235 6.72 -7.47 12.22
CA GLN A 235 6.46 -7.98 13.58
C GLN A 235 7.11 -7.13 14.69
N CYS A 236 8.34 -6.65 14.45
CA CYS A 236 9.09 -5.82 15.38
C CYS A 236 8.49 -4.41 15.54
N GLY A 237 7.51 -4.03 14.72
CA GLY A 237 6.93 -2.70 14.70
C GLY A 237 7.97 -1.61 14.41
N ASN A 238 9.11 -1.95 13.81
CA ASN A 238 10.09 -0.96 13.37
C ASN A 238 9.54 -0.10 12.25
N ASP A 239 8.66 -0.66 11.41
CA ASP A 239 8.20 -0.01 10.19
C ASP A 239 6.69 -0.15 10.04
N VAL A 240 5.98 0.91 9.65
CA VAL A 240 4.51 1.02 9.71
C VAL A 240 3.94 1.76 8.51
N MET A 241 3.54 1.03 7.48
CA MET A 241 3.17 1.61 6.20
C MET A 241 1.69 1.90 6.09
N TRP A 242 1.41 3.17 5.76
CA TRP A 242 0.07 3.66 5.49
C TRP A 242 -0.12 4.02 4.02
N GLY A 243 -1.24 3.57 3.46
CA GLY A 243 -1.66 3.92 2.11
C GLY A 243 -3.06 4.54 2.11
N LYS A 244 -3.33 5.44 1.16
CA LYS A 244 -4.66 6.01 0.93
C LYS A 244 -5.07 5.87 -0.52
N VAL A 245 -6.04 4.98 -0.76
CA VAL A 245 -6.78 4.99 -2.02
C VAL A 245 -7.84 6.08 -1.92
N SER A 246 -7.66 7.13 -2.73
CA SER A 246 -8.69 8.17 -2.90
C SER A 246 -9.93 7.56 -3.58
N ASP A 247 -11.02 8.32 -3.65
CA ASP A 247 -12.39 7.97 -4.13
C ASP A 247 -12.52 7.38 -5.57
N GLY A 248 -11.50 6.70 -6.09
CA GLY A 248 -11.49 6.06 -7.40
C GLY A 248 -11.16 7.03 -8.54
N GLY A 249 -10.63 8.22 -8.23
CA GLY A 249 -10.33 9.22 -9.25
C GLY A 249 -11.59 9.83 -9.86
N LEU A 250 -12.76 9.60 -9.27
CA LEU A 250 -14.02 10.25 -9.67
C LEU A 250 -13.86 11.77 -9.65
N THR A 251 -13.15 12.29 -8.64
CA THR A 251 -12.79 13.70 -8.56
C THR A 251 -11.94 14.16 -9.76
N VAL A 252 -10.95 13.37 -10.18
CA VAL A 252 -10.10 13.70 -11.35
C VAL A 252 -10.88 13.57 -12.66
N ALA A 253 -11.74 12.56 -12.79
CA ALA A 253 -12.62 12.39 -13.94
C ALA A 253 -13.64 13.53 -14.05
N LEU A 254 -14.25 13.94 -12.93
CA LEU A 254 -15.15 15.10 -12.86
C LEU A 254 -14.42 16.40 -13.18
N LEU A 255 -13.19 16.57 -12.70
CA LEU A 255 -12.34 17.72 -13.05
C LEU A 255 -12.03 17.73 -14.55
N GLY A 256 -11.64 16.58 -15.12
CA GLY A 256 -11.36 16.43 -16.55
C GLY A 256 -12.59 16.71 -17.42
N LEU A 257 -13.75 16.17 -17.05
CA LEU A 257 -15.03 16.43 -17.71
C LEU A 257 -15.46 17.90 -17.56
N GLY A 258 -15.24 18.49 -16.38
CA GLY A 258 -15.51 19.90 -16.11
C GLY A 258 -14.67 20.82 -17.00
N LEU A 259 -13.36 20.58 -17.09
CA LEU A 259 -12.45 21.33 -17.97
C LEU A 259 -12.78 21.15 -19.45
N ALA A 260 -13.11 19.93 -19.88
CA ALA A 260 -13.56 19.68 -21.24
C ALA A 260 -14.89 20.42 -21.55
N GLY A 261 -15.83 20.41 -20.61
CA GLY A 261 -17.10 21.14 -20.70
C GLY A 261 -16.89 22.65 -20.83
N LEU A 262 -16.03 23.24 -20.01
CA LEU A 262 -15.65 24.66 -20.10
C LEU A 262 -15.01 25.00 -21.45
N GLY A 263 -14.12 24.15 -21.96
CA GLY A 263 -13.50 24.36 -23.28
C GLY A 263 -14.52 24.34 -24.43
N LEU A 264 -15.53 23.48 -24.36
CA LEU A 264 -16.61 23.44 -25.35
C LEU A 264 -17.51 24.68 -25.28
N LEU A 265 -17.81 25.18 -24.07
CA LEU A 265 -18.59 26.40 -23.88
C LEU A 265 -17.84 27.65 -24.36
N ALA A 266 -16.55 27.77 -24.05
CA ALA A 266 -15.71 28.88 -24.52
C ALA A 266 -15.68 28.98 -26.06
N ARG A 267 -15.52 27.84 -26.74
CA ARG A 267 -15.57 27.77 -28.22
C ARG A 267 -16.91 28.19 -28.81
N ARG A 268 -18.01 28.04 -28.06
CA ARG A 268 -19.34 28.47 -28.52
C ARG A 268 -19.53 29.97 -28.34
N ALA A 269 -19.00 30.55 -27.27
CA ALA A 269 -19.08 31.98 -26.98
C ALA A 269 -18.27 32.84 -27.97
N GLU A 270 -17.14 32.36 -28.49
CA GLU A 270 -16.35 33.07 -29.52
C GLU A 270 -17.06 33.17 -30.89
N LYS A 271 -18.09 32.35 -31.14
CA LYS A 271 -18.81 32.32 -32.43
C LYS A 271 -20.09 33.16 -32.45
N THR A 272 -20.37 33.88 -31.36
CA THR A 272 -21.51 34.81 -31.21
C THR A 272 -20.97 36.22 -31.01
#